data_AF-A0A432TX67-F1
#
_entry.id   AF-A0A432TX67-F1
#
_cell.length_a   1.000
_cell.length_b   1.000
_cell.length_c   1.000
_cell.angle_alpha   90.00
_cell.angle_beta   90.00
_cell.angle_gamma   90.00
#
_symmetry.space_group_name_H-M   'P 1'
#
loop_
_entity.id
_entity.type
_entity.pdbx_description
1 polymer ?
#
loop_
_entity_poly.entity_id
_entity_poly.type
_entity_poly.pdbx_seq_one_letter_code
_entity_poly.pdbx_strand_id
1 'polypeptide(L)'
;FNMSCADCHVYNAGSKARADILSPALGHTTHVPMYRAKWGGLGTLHRRYGGCLKNMRAKPLYAQSEEYRNMEFYHQAMSNGLEITADRYRK
;
A
#
# COMPACT_ATOMS: atom_id res chain seq x y z
N PHE A 1 1.93 14.75 12.33
CA PHE A 1 1.94 13.33 12.72
C PHE A 1 3.24 12.75 12.25
N ASN A 2 3.94 12.03 13.12
CA ASN A 2 5.22 11.39 12.79
C ASN A 2 4.97 9.89 12.63
N MET A 3 4.34 9.52 11.51
CA MET A 3 4.03 8.12 11.19
C MET A 3 4.69 7.75 9.87
N SER A 4 5.09 6.49 9.76
CA SER A 4 5.71 5.85 8.61
C SER A 4 4.87 4.65 8.14
N CYS A 5 5.20 4.12 6.97
CA CYS A 5 4.61 2.88 6.47
C CYS A 5 4.82 1.71 7.46
N ALA A 6 6.00 1.65 8.09
CA ALA A 6 6.40 0.58 8.98
C ALA A 6 5.59 0.57 10.28
N ASP A 7 5.21 1.74 10.79
CA ASP A 7 4.40 1.86 12.01
C ASP A 7 3.08 1.08 11.92
N CYS A 8 2.45 1.07 10.74
CA CYS A 8 1.20 0.34 10.54
C CYS A 8 1.41 -1.04 9.90
N HIS A 9 2.26 -1.15 8.89
CA HIS A 9 2.32 -2.32 8.01
C HIS A 9 3.47 -3.29 8.35
N VAL A 10 4.34 -2.95 9.29
CA VAL A 10 5.40 -3.84 9.78
C VAL A 10 5.18 -4.12 11.27
N TYR A 11 5.22 -3.09 12.10
CA TYR A 11 5.15 -3.26 13.56
C TYR A 11 3.74 -3.59 14.08
N ASN A 12 2.71 -3.20 13.34
CA ASN A 12 1.31 -3.42 13.71
C ASN A 12 0.53 -4.21 12.64
N ALA A 13 1.22 -4.96 11.78
CA ALA A 13 0.56 -5.84 10.83
C ALA A 13 -0.33 -6.87 11.56
N GLY A 14 -1.56 -7.06 11.08
CA GLY A 14 -2.58 -7.90 11.73
C GLY A 14 -3.38 -7.21 12.84
N SER A 15 -2.91 -6.08 13.36
CA SER A 15 -3.66 -5.26 14.33
C SER A 15 -4.83 -4.52 13.66
N LYS A 16 -5.74 -3.97 14.47
CA LYS A 16 -6.91 -3.23 13.98
C LYS A 16 -6.68 -1.72 14.02
N ALA A 17 -6.90 -1.06 12.89
CA ALA A 17 -7.12 0.38 12.81
C ALA A 17 -8.63 0.63 12.70
N ARG A 18 -9.29 0.74 13.85
CA ARG A 18 -10.76 0.73 13.96
C ARG A 18 -11.37 -0.53 13.33
N ALA A 19 -12.10 -0.38 12.22
CA ALA A 19 -12.81 -1.48 11.56
C ALA A 19 -11.94 -2.24 10.53
N ASP A 20 -10.73 -1.77 10.25
CA ASP A 20 -9.85 -2.35 9.24
C ASP A 20 -8.70 -3.11 9.90
N ILE A 21 -8.42 -4.33 9.40
CA ILE A 21 -7.22 -5.08 9.77
C ILE A 21 -6.05 -4.56 8.92
N LEU A 22 -4.97 -4.18 9.58
CA LEU A 22 -3.76 -3.68 8.93
C LEU A 22 -3.08 -4.82 8.19
N SER A 23 -3.00 -4.71 6.86
CA SER A 23 -2.29 -5.68 6.03
C SER A 23 -0.77 -5.59 6.24
N PRO A 24 -0.02 -6.69 6.11
CA PRO A 24 1.43 -6.67 6.19
C PRO A 24 2.04 -5.98 4.97
N ALA A 25 3.14 -5.24 5.14
CA ALA A 25 3.88 -4.62 4.04
C ALA A 25 4.37 -5.66 3.02
N LEU A 26 4.71 -6.85 3.50
CA LEU A 26 5.09 -8.01 2.70
C LEU A 26 3.92 -8.49 1.85
N GLY A 27 4.11 -8.57 0.53
CA GLY A 27 3.10 -9.05 -0.41
C GLY A 27 2.11 -7.98 -0.90
N HIS A 28 2.26 -6.71 -0.51
CA HIS A 28 1.39 -5.64 -1.03
C HIS A 28 1.48 -5.45 -2.55
N THR A 29 2.64 -5.74 -3.13
CA THR A 29 2.88 -5.57 -4.57
C THR A 29 2.37 -6.74 -5.41
N THR A 30 2.05 -7.88 -4.80
CA THR A 30 1.67 -9.08 -5.57
C THR A 30 0.27 -8.98 -6.13
N HIS A 31 -0.60 -8.18 -5.52
CA HIS A 31 -2.02 -8.12 -5.85
C HIS A 31 -2.45 -6.80 -6.49
N VAL A 32 -1.49 -5.97 -6.92
CA VAL A 32 -1.76 -4.73 -7.68
C VAL A 32 -1.66 -5.00 -9.19
N PRO A 33 -2.50 -4.37 -10.04
CA PRO A 33 -3.60 -3.48 -9.69
C PRO A 33 -4.69 -4.21 -8.89
N MET A 34 -5.39 -3.49 -8.01
CA MET A 34 -6.37 -4.06 -7.09
C MET A 34 -7.72 -3.35 -7.23
N TYR A 35 -8.81 -4.10 -7.19
CA TYR A 35 -10.14 -3.51 -7.11
C TYR A 35 -10.43 -3.14 -5.67
N ARG A 36 -10.75 -1.87 -5.41
CA ARG A 36 -11.21 -1.43 -4.08
C ARG A 36 -12.66 -0.98 -4.14
N ALA A 37 -13.52 -1.53 -3.29
CA ALA A 37 -14.91 -1.09 -3.18
C ALA A 37 -15.00 0.41 -2.86
N LYS A 38 -14.15 0.92 -1.97
CA LYS A 38 -14.03 2.38 -1.70
C LYS A 38 -13.68 3.22 -2.94
N TRP A 39 -12.98 2.66 -3.92
CA TRP A 39 -12.62 3.37 -5.15
C TRP A 39 -13.64 3.18 -6.28
N GLY A 40 -14.54 2.20 -6.16
CA GLY A 40 -15.46 1.82 -7.24
C GLY A 40 -14.75 1.30 -8.50
N GLY A 41 -13.52 0.80 -8.37
CA GLY A 41 -12.70 0.42 -9.52
C GLY A 41 -11.29 -0.04 -9.16
N LEU A 42 -10.53 -0.37 -10.21
CA LEU A 42 -9.12 -0.71 -10.12
C LEU A 42 -8.27 0.50 -9.71
N GLY A 43 -7.18 0.24 -9.01
CA GLY A 43 -6.19 1.26 -8.73
C GLY A 43 -4.79 0.69 -8.53
N THR A 44 -3.82 1.59 -8.71
CA THR A 44 -2.39 1.27 -8.69
C THR A 44 -1.80 1.37 -7.29
N LEU A 45 -0.57 0.87 -7.14
CA LEU A 45 0.21 1.02 -5.92
C LEU A 45 0.50 2.50 -5.60
N HIS A 46 0.82 3.32 -6.60
CA HIS A 46 1.02 4.77 -6.40
C HIS A 46 -0.25 5.49 -5.93
N ARG A 47 -1.43 5.09 -6.41
CA ARG A 47 -2.71 5.61 -5.88
C ARG A 47 -2.88 5.24 -4.41
N ARG A 48 -2.44 4.04 -4.00
CA ARG A 48 -2.44 3.60 -2.61
C ARG A 48 -1.46 4.43 -1.76
N TYR A 49 -0.23 4.65 -2.22
CA TYR A 49 0.75 5.49 -1.53
C TYR A 49 0.23 6.89 -1.26
N GLY A 50 -0.35 7.54 -2.28
CA GLY A 50 -0.95 8.86 -2.13
C GLY A 50 -2.06 8.88 -1.08
N GLY A 51 -2.90 7.84 -1.04
CA GLY A 51 -3.92 7.69 0.01
C GLY A 51 -3.33 7.52 1.42
N CYS A 52 -2.27 6.73 1.55
CA CYS A 52 -1.57 6.53 2.83
C CYS A 52 -0.95 7.85 3.33
N LEU A 53 -0.24 8.59 2.48
CA LEU A 53 0.33 9.90 2.86
C LEU A 53 -0.76 10.88 3.29
N LYS A 54 -1.90 10.96 2.58
CA LYS A 54 -3.04 11.79 2.99
C LYS A 54 -3.55 11.41 4.39
N ASN A 55 -3.69 10.12 4.67
CA ASN A 55 -4.16 9.65 5.98
C ASN A 55 -3.19 9.97 7.13
N MET A 56 -1.89 10.03 6.84
CA MET A 56 -0.86 10.50 7.79
C MET A 56 -0.75 12.03 7.87
N ARG A 57 -1.62 12.76 7.16
CA ARG A 57 -1.61 14.22 7.01
C ARG A 57 -0.32 14.76 6.38
N ALA A 58 0.28 13.99 5.48
CA ALA A 58 1.41 14.38 4.64
C ALA A 58 0.94 14.76 3.22
N LYS A 59 1.73 15.57 2.52
CA LYS A 59 1.50 15.92 1.12
C LYS A 59 1.83 14.72 0.22
N PRO A 60 0.90 14.24 -0.62
CA PRO A 60 1.19 13.19 -1.59
C PRO A 60 2.22 13.63 -2.62
N LEU A 61 2.99 12.67 -3.11
CA LEU A 61 3.89 12.87 -4.25
C LEU A 61 3.15 12.59 -5.55
N TYR A 62 3.69 13.08 -6.66
CA TYR A 62 3.17 12.76 -7.98
C TYR A 62 3.39 11.27 -8.28
N ALA A 63 2.41 10.65 -8.94
CA ALA A 63 2.59 9.29 -9.42
C ALA A 63 3.80 9.25 -10.36
N GLN A 64 4.58 8.16 -10.29
CA GLN A 64 5.82 8.00 -11.07
C GLN A 64 6.94 8.99 -10.71
N SER A 65 6.85 9.73 -9.59
CA SER A 65 8.02 10.42 -9.04
C SER A 65 9.13 9.42 -8.71
N GLU A 66 10.36 9.89 -8.65
CA GLU A 66 11.50 9.05 -8.27
C GLU A 66 11.28 8.35 -6.93
N GLU A 67 10.76 9.06 -5.93
CA GLU A 67 10.52 8.52 -4.60
C GLU A 67 9.46 7.42 -4.60
N TYR A 68 8.37 7.59 -5.36
CA TYR A 68 7.33 6.56 -5.46
C TYR A 68 7.81 5.33 -6.24
N ARG A 69 8.58 5.51 -7.31
CA ARG A 69 9.19 4.39 -8.06
C ARG A 69 10.19 3.62 -7.20
N ASN A 70 11.04 4.33 -6.44
CA ASN A 70 11.99 3.71 -5.52
C ASN A 70 11.25 2.95 -4.39
N MET A 71 10.14 3.50 -3.90
CA MET A 71 9.31 2.85 -2.89
C MET A 71 8.56 1.62 -3.44
N GLU A 72 8.06 1.67 -4.67
CA GLU A 72 7.51 0.52 -5.39
C GLU A 72 8.56 -0.58 -5.58
N PHE A 73 9.76 -0.22 -6.04
CA PHE A 73 10.87 -1.17 -6.17
C PHE A 73 11.21 -1.83 -4.83
N TYR A 74 11.32 -1.05 -3.75
CA TYR A 74 11.61 -1.57 -2.42
C TYR A 74 10.54 -2.56 -1.93
N HIS A 75 9.25 -2.21 -2.02
CA HIS A 75 8.17 -3.13 -1.63
C HIS A 75 8.10 -4.38 -2.49
N GLN A 76 8.42 -4.27 -3.79
CA GLN A 76 8.50 -5.43 -4.69
C GLN A 76 9.67 -6.33 -4.32
N ALA A 77 10.86 -5.77 -4.09
CA ALA A 77 12.05 -6.51 -3.70
C ALA A 77 11.84 -7.27 -2.38
N MET A 78 11.15 -6.66 -1.41
CA MET A 78 10.74 -7.35 -0.17
C MET A 78 9.77 -8.51 -0.41
N SER A 79 8.99 -8.45 -1.48
CA SER A 79 7.94 -9.44 -1.82
C SER A 79 8.42 -10.51 -2.81
N ASN A 80 9.72 -10.60 -3.07
CA ASN A 80 10.30 -11.59 -3.97
C ASN A 80 10.00 -13.03 -3.48
N GLY A 81 9.65 -13.90 -4.43
CA GLY A 81 9.27 -15.30 -4.15
C GLY A 81 7.79 -15.50 -3.82
N LEU A 82 7.01 -14.43 -3.65
CA LEU A 82 5.56 -14.52 -3.49
C LEU A 82 4.87 -14.56 -4.86
N GLU A 83 3.81 -15.36 -4.96
CA GLU A 83 3.00 -15.49 -6.17
C GLU A 83 2.28 -14.16 -6.51
N ILE A 84 2.32 -13.77 -7.77
CA ILE A 84 1.56 -12.62 -8.28
C ILE A 84 0.08 -13.01 -8.36
N THR A 85 -0.74 -12.28 -7.64
CA THR A 85 -2.20 -12.49 -7.53
C THR A 85 -2.93 -11.20 -7.92
N ALA A 86 -2.63 -10.62 -9.08
CA ALA A 86 -3.21 -9.36 -9.53
C ALA A 86 -4.76 -9.34 -9.48
N ASP A 87 -5.34 -8.14 -9.50
CA ASP A 87 -6.78 -7.87 -9.58
C ASP A 87 -7.63 -8.37 -8.41
N ARG A 88 -7.01 -8.53 -7.23
CA ARG A 88 -7.74 -8.98 -6.04
C ARG A 88 -8.67 -7.90 -5.51
N TYR A 89 -9.85 -8.35 -5.11
CA TYR A 89 -10.80 -7.53 -4.38
C TYR A 89 -10.26 -7.13 -3.00
N ARG A 90 -10.46 -5.87 -2.64
CA ARG A 90 -10.25 -5.29 -1.32
C ARG A 90 -11.44 -4.38 -1.00
N LYS A 91 -11.77 -4.29 0.29
CA LYS A 91 -12.74 -3.30 0.78
C LYS A 91 -12.27 -1.87 0.47
#